data_AF-A0A7X8PQ78-F1
#
_entry.id   AF-A0A7X8PQ78-F1
#
_cell.length_a   1.000
_cell.length_b   1.000
_cell.length_c   1.000
_cell.angle_alpha   90.00
_cell.angle_beta   90.00
_cell.angle_gamma   90.00
#
_symmetry.space_group_name_H-M   'P 1'
#
loop_
_entity.id
_entity.type
_entity.pdbx_description
1 polymer ?
#
loop_
_entity_poly.entity_id
_entity_poly.type
_entity_poly.pdbx_seq_one_letter_code
_entity_poly.pdbx_strand_id
1 'polypeptide(L)'
;MIKRRYRAGRFFNKFLKLTLGTYMRLLFAISIENGQLQGVEPPYVVLANHTNFWDPFLLSLCFRDPVYFVTSDAYFRNPVLRQLLKLVGAIPKRKQVSDPSTIRGILRIVREKGIVGIFPEGRRNWDGRTLPLLHPTAKLIKSLKIPVYTVLFKGAHLTMPRWAAFSRRGRLSMEVEKVLDPEDIKGLPVNKIYERITQSLDHDEYSSQRLLMHTYTGKSKAEHIELFLFTCPRCNAIGSMVSKGDSFKCSNCGLEMLYNKYGFFEGIEGSKLPFDNPQDWNLWQLEHLDRILDERHDDTATSITSDDDVVLRTGGRTGALEAEDSTGCLSIFSDRLEYVVSDKARLVFPIGDISGANVQFNDQLEFIHNKVLYRFSKSSTVFSAYKYVKIVEKIKHRSE
;
A
#
# COMPACT_ATOMS: atom_id res chain seq x y z
N MET A 1 -12.43 -30.06 12.38
CA MET A 1 -12.78 -28.63 12.43
C MET A 1 -11.74 -27.87 13.27
N ILE A 2 -10.72 -27.27 12.65
CA ILE A 2 -9.53 -26.73 13.33
C ILE A 2 -9.92 -25.48 14.14
N LYS A 3 -9.81 -25.54 15.48
CA LYS A 3 -9.89 -24.40 16.41
C LYS A 3 -8.82 -23.36 16.03
N ARG A 4 -9.14 -22.42 15.12
CA ARG A 4 -8.27 -21.31 14.71
C ARG A 4 -8.12 -20.28 15.85
N ARG A 5 -7.25 -20.60 16.82
CA ARG A 5 -6.77 -19.69 17.87
C ARG A 5 -5.77 -18.71 17.26
N TYR A 6 -6.24 -17.54 16.84
CA TYR A 6 -5.39 -16.37 16.57
C TYR A 6 -5.43 -15.49 17.82
N ARG A 7 -4.65 -15.84 18.84
CA ARG A 7 -4.53 -15.04 20.07
C ARG A 7 -3.15 -14.41 20.09
N ALA A 8 -3.11 -13.08 20.20
CA ALA A 8 -1.86 -12.38 20.39
C ALA A 8 -1.29 -12.75 21.76
N GLY A 9 -0.06 -13.26 21.80
CA GLY A 9 0.61 -13.55 23.06
C GLY A 9 1.00 -12.25 23.77
N ARG A 10 0.46 -11.98 24.96
CA ARG A 10 0.83 -10.77 25.74
C ARG A 10 2.35 -10.69 25.98
N PHE A 11 2.98 -11.83 26.30
CA PHE A 11 4.43 -11.91 26.48
C PHE A 11 5.19 -11.59 25.19
N PHE A 12 4.78 -12.20 24.07
CA PHE A 12 5.41 -11.95 22.77
C PHE A 12 5.26 -10.49 22.32
N ASN A 13 4.09 -9.88 22.53
CA ASN A 13 3.89 -8.46 22.25
C ASN A 13 4.79 -7.55 23.10
N LYS A 14 4.92 -7.84 24.41
CA LYS A 14 5.86 -7.12 25.29
C LYS A 14 7.31 -7.28 24.80
N PHE A 15 7.72 -8.49 24.44
CA PHE A 15 9.04 -8.75 23.90
C PHE A 15 9.30 -7.98 22.60
N LEU A 16 8.36 -7.97 21.66
CA LEU A 16 8.47 -7.19 20.42
C LEU A 16 8.57 -5.68 20.68
N LYS A 17 7.80 -5.15 21.63
CA LYS A 17 7.87 -3.74 22.01
C LYS A 17 9.23 -3.37 22.63
N LEU A 18 9.78 -4.24 23.47
CA LEU A 18 11.07 -4.02 24.12
C LEU A 18 12.24 -4.13 23.14
N THR A 19 12.13 -5.00 22.13
CA THR A 19 13.19 -5.22 21.13
C THR A 19 12.98 -4.34 19.90
N LEU A 20 12.13 -4.77 18.98
CA LEU A 20 11.81 -4.07 17.73
C LEU A 20 11.28 -2.66 18.00
N GLY A 21 10.43 -2.47 19.00
CA GLY A 21 9.91 -1.15 19.35
C GLY A 21 11.01 -0.17 19.78
N THR A 22 11.99 -0.61 20.58
CA THR A 22 13.15 0.22 20.95
C THR A 22 14.00 0.56 19.74
N TYR A 23 14.28 -0.42 18.87
CA TYR A 23 14.98 -0.18 17.61
C TYR A 23 14.27 0.87 16.74
N MET A 24 12.95 0.77 16.58
CA MET A 24 12.16 1.69 15.78
C MET A 24 12.09 3.09 16.40
N ARG A 25 12.01 3.21 17.73
CA ARG A 25 12.07 4.52 18.43
C ARG A 25 13.38 5.24 18.15
N LEU A 26 14.50 4.51 18.14
CA LEU A 26 15.83 5.05 17.83
C LEU A 26 15.97 5.40 16.34
N LEU A 27 15.48 4.54 15.46
CA LEU A 27 15.58 4.73 14.02
C LEU A 27 14.67 5.86 13.51
N PHE A 28 13.45 5.98 14.03
CA PHE A 28 12.44 6.92 13.52
C PHE A 28 12.17 8.12 14.44
N ALA A 29 13.01 8.33 15.47
CA ALA A 29 12.89 9.44 16.43
C ALA A 29 11.41 9.69 16.83
N ILE A 30 10.75 8.59 17.24
CA ILE A 30 9.29 8.54 17.35
C ILE A 30 8.79 9.50 18.43
N SER A 31 7.88 10.40 18.05
CA SER A 31 7.07 11.21 18.97
C SER A 31 5.64 10.67 19.00
N ILE A 32 5.06 10.53 20.19
CA ILE A 32 3.64 10.15 20.35
C ILE A 32 2.94 11.33 21.01
N GLU A 33 2.14 12.05 20.23
CA GLU A 33 1.39 13.21 20.67
C GLU A 33 0.01 12.79 21.16
N ASN A 34 -0.49 13.48 22.19
CA ASN A 34 -1.68 13.08 22.94
C ASN A 34 -1.58 11.69 23.61
N GLY A 35 -0.34 11.20 23.75
CA GLY A 35 0.05 10.10 24.63
C GLY A 35 -0.47 8.71 24.24
N GLN A 36 0.01 7.71 24.97
CA GLN A 36 -0.66 6.41 25.03
C GLN A 36 -2.02 6.63 25.70
N LEU A 37 -3.06 5.88 25.29
CA LEU A 37 -4.37 5.91 25.92
C LEU A 37 -4.32 5.39 27.38
N GLN A 38 -3.70 6.15 28.28
CA GLN A 38 -3.53 5.79 29.67
C GLN A 38 -4.91 5.78 30.34
N GLY A 39 -5.24 4.65 30.97
CA GLY A 39 -6.54 4.44 31.62
C GLY A 39 -7.68 4.02 30.70
N VAL A 40 -7.49 3.94 29.38
CA VAL A 40 -8.51 3.41 28.46
C VAL A 40 -8.40 1.90 28.38
N GLU A 41 -9.41 1.22 28.88
CA GLU A 41 -9.49 -0.24 28.84
C GLU A 41 -10.23 -0.72 27.57
N PRO A 42 -9.73 -1.76 26.87
CA PRO A 42 -10.42 -2.38 25.75
C PRO A 42 -11.82 -2.94 26.13
N PRO A 43 -12.76 -3.07 25.17
CA PRO A 43 -12.54 -3.04 23.73
C PRO A 43 -12.72 -1.66 23.09
N TYR A 44 -11.90 -1.38 22.08
CA TYR A 44 -12.05 -0.25 21.18
C TYR A 44 -11.45 -0.59 19.80
N VAL A 45 -11.83 0.19 18.80
CA VAL A 45 -11.21 0.14 17.48
C VAL A 45 -10.15 1.24 17.39
N VAL A 46 -9.00 0.90 16.82
CA VAL A 46 -8.02 1.90 16.39
C VAL A 46 -7.92 1.90 14.87
N LEU A 47 -8.03 3.09 14.29
CA LEU A 47 -7.82 3.36 12.88
C LEU A 47 -6.52 4.15 12.69
N ALA A 48 -5.80 3.92 11.60
CA ALA A 48 -4.61 4.71 11.26
C ALA A 48 -4.48 4.85 9.74
N ASN A 49 -3.84 5.92 9.28
CA ASN A 49 -3.44 6.02 7.88
C ASN A 49 -2.32 4.99 7.58
N HIS A 50 -2.25 4.52 6.34
CA HIS A 50 -1.38 3.43 5.90
C HIS A 50 -0.32 3.94 4.94
N THR A 51 0.85 4.25 5.50
CA THR A 51 1.97 4.87 4.82
C THR A 51 3.04 3.88 4.37
N ASN A 52 3.37 2.88 5.20
CA ASN A 52 4.51 2.01 4.97
C ASN A 52 4.35 0.59 5.57
N PHE A 53 5.38 -0.24 5.42
CA PHE A 53 5.38 -1.62 5.91
C PHE A 53 5.37 -1.75 7.44
N TRP A 54 5.99 -0.80 8.13
CA TRP A 54 6.17 -0.77 9.58
C TRP A 54 4.92 -0.36 10.35
N ASP A 55 3.91 0.19 9.67
CA ASP A 55 2.71 0.77 10.29
C ASP A 55 2.05 -0.11 11.38
N PRO A 56 1.82 -1.43 11.21
CA PRO A 56 1.20 -2.23 12.28
C PRO A 56 2.07 -2.31 13.54
N PHE A 57 3.39 -2.31 13.38
CA PHE A 57 4.34 -2.32 14.49
C PHE A 57 4.40 -0.94 15.17
N LEU A 58 4.48 0.14 14.37
CA LEU A 58 4.43 1.52 14.85
C LEU A 58 3.16 1.78 15.65
N LEU A 59 2.00 1.44 15.09
CA LEU A 59 0.70 1.63 15.74
C LEU A 59 0.63 0.89 17.07
N SER A 60 1.20 -0.32 17.13
CA SER A 60 1.24 -1.11 18.36
C SER A 60 2.02 -0.43 19.49
N LEU A 61 2.96 0.48 19.20
CA LEU A 61 3.74 1.21 20.22
C LEU A 61 2.90 2.26 20.97
N CYS A 62 1.78 2.69 20.40
CA CYS A 62 0.85 3.64 21.02
C CYS A 62 -0.01 3.01 22.13
N PHE A 63 -0.08 1.68 22.19
CA PHE A 63 -1.00 0.97 23.10
C PHE A 63 -0.25 0.05 24.06
N ARG A 64 -0.81 -0.20 25.25
CA ARG A 64 -0.28 -1.18 26.20
C ARG A 64 -0.58 -2.61 25.73
N ASP A 65 -1.84 -2.86 25.40
CA ASP A 65 -2.34 -4.18 25.03
C ASP A 65 -2.06 -4.54 23.56
N PRO A 66 -2.10 -5.82 23.18
CA PRO A 66 -1.90 -6.24 21.80
C PRO A 66 -3.03 -5.74 20.88
N VAL A 67 -2.66 -5.22 19.71
CA VAL A 67 -3.58 -4.79 18.66
C VAL A 67 -3.76 -5.91 17.63
N TYR A 68 -5.00 -6.29 17.37
CA TYR A 68 -5.36 -7.35 16.41
C TYR A 68 -5.64 -6.73 15.05
N PHE A 69 -4.67 -6.81 14.14
CA PHE A 69 -4.76 -6.16 12.83
C PHE A 69 -5.51 -6.99 11.79
N VAL A 70 -6.35 -6.33 11.01
CA VAL A 70 -6.91 -6.90 9.78
C VAL A 70 -5.85 -6.85 8.68
N THR A 71 -5.47 -7.99 8.10
CA THR A 71 -4.43 -8.07 7.05
C THR A 71 -4.81 -9.01 5.91
N SER A 72 -4.15 -8.84 4.76
CA SER A 72 -4.38 -9.65 3.56
C SER A 72 -4.12 -11.13 3.83
N ASP A 73 -5.04 -11.99 3.40
CA ASP A 73 -4.87 -13.44 3.47
C ASP A 73 -3.71 -13.96 2.59
N ALA A 74 -3.28 -13.18 1.59
CA ALA A 74 -2.10 -13.47 0.78
C ALA A 74 -0.82 -13.68 1.62
N TYR A 75 -0.64 -12.92 2.71
CA TYR A 75 0.53 -13.10 3.59
C TYR A 75 0.52 -14.43 4.34
N PHE A 76 -0.66 -15.02 4.55
CA PHE A 76 -0.78 -16.33 5.19
C PHE A 76 -0.43 -17.49 4.23
N ARG A 77 -0.15 -17.24 2.95
CA ARG A 77 0.32 -18.29 2.02
C ARG A 77 1.74 -18.72 2.36
N ASN A 78 2.61 -17.79 2.77
CA ASN A 78 3.96 -18.11 3.23
C ASN A 78 3.89 -18.77 4.64
N PRO A 79 4.43 -19.99 4.84
CA PRO A 79 4.35 -20.69 6.11
C PRO A 79 4.99 -19.94 7.29
N VAL A 80 6.11 -19.25 7.05
CA VAL A 80 6.84 -18.49 8.09
C VAL A 80 6.03 -17.27 8.50
N LEU A 81 5.58 -16.46 7.53
CA LEU A 81 4.73 -15.30 7.81
C LEU A 81 3.40 -15.71 8.45
N ARG A 82 2.82 -16.84 8.05
CA ARG A 82 1.61 -17.39 8.65
C ARG A 82 1.77 -17.62 10.15
N GLN A 83 2.90 -18.17 10.61
CA GLN A 83 3.13 -18.40 12.03
C GLN A 83 3.33 -17.08 12.78
N LEU A 84 4.13 -16.16 12.22
CA LEU A 84 4.32 -14.84 12.82
C LEU A 84 2.99 -14.08 12.96
N LEU A 85 2.18 -14.06 11.90
CA LEU A 85 0.87 -13.41 11.88
C LEU A 85 -0.11 -14.01 12.90
N LYS A 86 -0.02 -15.32 13.16
CA LYS A 86 -0.79 -15.95 14.24
C LYS A 86 -0.35 -15.47 15.63
N LEU A 87 0.95 -15.34 15.85
CA LEU A 87 1.52 -14.91 17.15
C LEU A 87 1.16 -13.46 17.50
N VAL A 88 1.04 -12.59 16.49
CA VAL A 88 0.60 -11.20 16.66
C VAL A 88 -0.93 -11.02 16.60
N GLY A 89 -1.69 -12.10 16.41
CA GLY A 89 -3.15 -12.06 16.41
C GLY A 89 -3.78 -11.45 15.14
N ALA A 90 -3.13 -11.54 13.99
CA ALA A 90 -3.67 -10.97 12.76
C ALA A 90 -4.98 -11.66 12.32
N ILE A 91 -5.94 -10.85 11.86
CA ILE A 91 -7.23 -11.27 11.34
C ILE A 91 -7.13 -11.30 9.80
N PRO A 92 -7.22 -12.47 9.15
CA PRO A 92 -7.14 -12.54 7.70
C PRO A 92 -8.37 -11.90 7.04
N LYS A 93 -8.14 -11.18 5.95
CA LYS A 93 -9.14 -10.57 5.08
C LYS A 93 -8.84 -10.85 3.63
N ARG A 94 -9.83 -11.37 2.92
CA ARG A 94 -9.81 -11.46 1.46
C ARG A 94 -10.00 -10.06 0.85
N LYS A 95 -9.16 -9.70 -0.11
CA LYS A 95 -9.32 -8.43 -0.85
C LYS A 95 -10.48 -8.55 -1.85
N GLN A 96 -11.19 -7.44 -2.05
CA GLN A 96 -12.22 -7.25 -3.11
C GLN A 96 -13.41 -8.22 -3.13
N VAL A 97 -13.63 -9.01 -2.07
CA VAL A 97 -14.81 -9.86 -1.92
C VAL A 97 -15.41 -9.68 -0.53
N SER A 98 -16.71 -9.97 -0.40
CA SER A 98 -17.36 -10.05 0.90
C SER A 98 -16.71 -11.16 1.74
N ASP A 99 -16.28 -10.82 2.94
CA ASP A 99 -15.60 -11.76 3.85
C ASP A 99 -16.26 -11.76 5.25
N PRO A 100 -17.38 -12.51 5.42
CA PRO A 100 -18.02 -12.67 6.72
C PRO A 100 -17.10 -13.31 7.78
N SER A 101 -16.02 -13.99 7.35
CA SER A 101 -15.09 -14.60 8.29
C SER A 101 -14.23 -13.55 9.02
N THR A 102 -13.83 -12.49 8.32
CA THR A 102 -13.13 -11.33 8.93
C THR A 102 -14.01 -10.65 9.97
N ILE A 103 -15.28 -10.38 9.64
CA ILE A 103 -16.23 -9.72 10.56
C ILE A 103 -16.45 -10.55 11.83
N ARG A 104 -16.63 -11.87 11.70
CA ARG A 104 -16.71 -12.78 12.86
C ARG A 104 -15.43 -12.77 13.70
N GLY A 105 -14.28 -12.66 13.05
CA GLY A 105 -12.98 -12.50 13.71
C GLY A 105 -12.94 -11.23 14.58
N ILE A 106 -13.34 -10.09 14.01
CA ILE A 106 -13.42 -8.79 14.70
C ILE A 106 -14.37 -8.86 15.90
N LEU A 107 -15.61 -9.33 15.69
CA LEU A 107 -16.62 -9.46 16.76
C LEU A 107 -16.15 -10.37 17.91
N ARG A 108 -15.35 -11.40 17.60
CA ARG A 108 -14.76 -12.24 18.64
C ARG A 108 -13.74 -11.45 19.47
N ILE A 109 -12.83 -10.70 18.85
CA ILE A 109 -11.83 -9.90 19.57
C ILE A 109 -12.51 -8.84 20.45
N VAL A 110 -13.55 -8.18 19.95
CA VAL A 110 -14.35 -7.22 20.73
C VAL A 110 -14.98 -7.89 21.96
N ARG A 111 -15.60 -9.07 21.80
CA ARG A 111 -16.16 -9.84 22.94
C ARG A 111 -15.10 -10.30 23.94
N GLU A 112 -13.89 -10.58 23.48
CA GLU A 112 -12.74 -10.93 24.32
C GLU A 112 -12.06 -9.70 24.96
N LYS A 113 -12.66 -8.50 24.84
CA LYS A 113 -12.10 -7.22 25.32
C LYS A 113 -10.69 -6.96 24.77
N GLY A 114 -10.53 -7.10 23.45
CA GLY A 114 -9.29 -6.79 22.73
C GLY A 114 -9.38 -5.50 21.91
N ILE A 115 -8.22 -5.05 21.41
CA ILE A 115 -8.11 -3.88 20.53
C ILE A 115 -8.11 -4.38 19.07
N VAL A 116 -8.96 -3.79 18.23
CA VAL A 116 -8.99 -4.11 16.80
C VAL A 116 -8.31 -2.99 16.01
N GLY A 117 -7.25 -3.32 15.28
CA GLY A 117 -6.52 -2.38 14.43
C GLY A 117 -6.94 -2.49 12.97
N ILE A 118 -7.32 -1.38 12.35
CA ILE A 118 -7.76 -1.33 10.96
C ILE A 118 -7.06 -0.16 10.26
N PHE A 119 -6.49 -0.43 9.09
CA PHE A 119 -6.07 0.60 8.15
C PHE A 119 -7.22 0.82 7.15
N PRO A 120 -8.06 1.87 7.31
CA PRO A 120 -9.33 2.00 6.61
C PRO A 120 -9.19 2.25 5.10
N GLU A 121 -8.00 2.61 4.62
CA GLU A 121 -7.63 2.72 3.20
C GLU A 121 -7.57 1.36 2.48
N GLY A 122 -7.35 0.27 3.23
CA GLY A 122 -7.25 -1.10 2.70
C GLY A 122 -5.98 -1.40 1.89
N ARG A 123 -5.17 -0.40 1.54
CA ARG A 123 -3.85 -0.50 0.93
C ARG A 123 -2.96 0.67 1.38
N ARG A 124 -1.64 0.53 1.24
CA ARG A 124 -0.68 1.61 1.49
C ARG A 124 -0.73 2.64 0.37
N ASN A 125 -0.53 3.90 0.72
CA ASN A 125 -0.28 4.94 -0.27
C ASN A 125 1.06 4.73 -1.01
N TRP A 126 1.18 5.40 -2.14
CA TRP A 126 2.40 5.41 -2.95
C TRP A 126 3.09 6.78 -2.95
N ASP A 127 2.29 7.82 -2.81
CA ASP A 127 2.61 9.23 -3.01
C ASP A 127 2.63 10.04 -1.71
N GLY A 128 2.40 9.41 -0.55
CA GLY A 128 2.39 10.11 0.73
C GLY A 128 1.09 10.83 1.08
N ARG A 129 0.05 10.74 0.23
CA ARG A 129 -1.31 11.21 0.57
C ARG A 129 -2.12 10.07 1.17
N THR A 130 -2.89 10.35 2.23
CA THR A 130 -3.89 9.39 2.73
C THR A 130 -4.90 9.08 1.62
N LEU A 131 -5.10 7.79 1.33
CA LEU A 131 -6.07 7.35 0.32
C LEU A 131 -7.52 7.50 0.83
N PRO A 132 -8.51 7.53 -0.08
CA PRO A 132 -9.91 7.46 0.31
C PRO A 132 -10.18 6.23 1.18
N LEU A 133 -10.92 6.46 2.27
CA LEU A 133 -11.27 5.38 3.19
C LEU A 133 -12.35 4.49 2.58
N LEU A 134 -12.34 3.21 2.94
CA LEU A 134 -13.40 2.28 2.53
C LEU A 134 -14.67 2.57 3.34
N HIS A 135 -15.74 3.01 2.67
CA HIS A 135 -17.07 3.24 3.29
C HIS A 135 -17.58 2.07 4.17
N PRO A 136 -17.35 0.78 3.81
CA PRO A 136 -17.67 -0.35 4.69
C PRO A 136 -17.05 -0.27 6.10
N THR A 137 -15.95 0.45 6.30
CA THR A 137 -15.36 0.66 7.62
C THR A 137 -16.28 1.47 8.54
N ALA A 138 -16.95 2.50 8.02
CA ALA A 138 -17.94 3.27 8.79
C ALA A 138 -19.16 2.41 9.17
N LYS A 139 -19.62 1.53 8.25
CA LYS A 139 -20.68 0.55 8.53
C LYS A 139 -20.28 -0.43 9.64
N LEU A 140 -19.03 -0.91 9.62
CA LEU A 140 -18.49 -1.76 10.67
C LEU A 140 -18.50 -1.03 12.02
N ILE A 141 -17.96 0.19 12.08
CA ILE A 141 -17.94 1.00 13.32
C ILE A 141 -19.35 1.18 13.89
N LYS A 142 -20.31 1.57 13.05
CA LYS A 142 -21.73 1.70 13.44
C LYS A 142 -22.30 0.43 14.05
N SER A 143 -21.90 -0.74 13.54
CA SER A 143 -22.36 -2.03 14.05
C SER A 143 -21.70 -2.42 15.38
N LEU A 144 -20.44 -2.03 15.61
CA LEU A 144 -19.68 -2.42 16.80
C LEU A 144 -20.09 -1.64 18.05
N LYS A 145 -20.47 -0.36 17.92
CA LYS A 145 -20.91 0.50 19.05
C LYS A 145 -19.93 0.56 20.22
N ILE A 146 -18.63 0.53 19.92
CA ILE A 146 -17.52 0.68 20.89
C ILE A 146 -16.68 1.90 20.52
N PRO A 147 -15.90 2.49 21.45
CA PRO A 147 -15.09 3.67 21.16
C PRO A 147 -14.16 3.48 19.96
N VAL A 148 -13.94 4.55 19.20
CA VAL A 148 -13.01 4.58 18.07
C VAL A 148 -11.96 5.65 18.29
N TYR A 149 -10.71 5.21 18.18
CA TYR A 149 -9.54 6.07 18.19
C TYR A 149 -8.92 6.09 16.81
N THR A 150 -8.31 7.22 16.45
CA THR A 150 -7.44 7.33 15.29
C THR A 150 -6.02 7.59 15.73
N VAL A 151 -5.09 7.14 14.91
CA VAL A 151 -3.68 7.49 15.03
C VAL A 151 -3.20 7.98 13.68
N LEU A 152 -2.91 9.28 13.60
CA LEU A 152 -2.40 9.90 12.39
C LEU A 152 -0.87 9.84 12.39
N PHE A 153 -0.31 9.20 11.38
CA PHE A 153 1.13 9.13 11.15
C PHE A 153 1.57 10.28 10.25
N LYS A 154 2.57 11.05 10.72
CA LYS A 154 3.26 12.09 9.95
C LYS A 154 4.76 11.81 9.90
N GLY A 155 5.38 12.02 8.74
CA GLY A 155 6.76 11.64 8.44
C GLY A 155 6.96 10.15 8.15
N ALA A 156 5.97 9.30 8.46
CA ALA A 156 6.07 7.86 8.30
C ALA A 156 6.27 7.45 6.83
N HIS A 157 5.62 8.12 5.89
CA HIS A 157 5.84 7.83 4.46
C HIS A 157 7.30 8.07 4.09
N LEU A 158 7.91 9.18 4.52
CA LEU A 158 9.29 9.53 4.17
C LEU A 158 10.35 8.60 4.79
N THR A 159 10.04 7.90 5.89
CA THR A 159 10.94 6.90 6.49
C THR A 159 11.09 5.64 5.65
N MET A 160 10.03 5.19 4.96
CA MET A 160 10.07 3.99 4.12
C MET A 160 8.94 4.05 3.07
N PRO A 161 9.06 4.91 2.04
CA PRO A 161 8.10 4.92 0.95
C PRO A 161 7.95 3.52 0.36
N ARG A 162 6.80 3.23 -0.23
CA ARG A 162 6.48 1.87 -0.69
C ARG A 162 7.51 1.29 -1.66
N TRP A 163 8.15 2.15 -2.45
CA TRP A 163 9.19 1.84 -3.42
C TRP A 163 10.60 1.76 -2.82
N ALA A 164 10.86 2.31 -1.63
CA ALA A 164 12.22 2.40 -1.10
C ALA A 164 12.83 1.03 -0.77
N ALA A 165 14.11 0.86 -1.10
CA ALA A 165 14.87 -0.35 -0.77
C ALA A 165 15.21 -0.46 0.74
N PHE A 166 15.46 0.68 1.41
CA PHE A 166 15.91 0.72 2.80
C PHE A 166 15.14 1.76 3.62
N SER A 167 14.98 1.47 4.92
CA SER A 167 14.42 2.43 5.87
C SER A 167 15.39 3.57 6.12
N ARG A 168 14.83 4.78 6.20
CA ARG A 168 15.55 6.03 6.43
C ARG A 168 15.35 6.47 7.87
N ARG A 169 16.43 6.94 8.48
CA ARG A 169 16.41 7.58 9.80
C ARG A 169 15.85 8.99 9.66
N GLY A 170 14.72 9.26 10.30
CA GLY A 170 14.06 10.56 10.27
C GLY A 170 13.00 10.65 11.36
N ARG A 171 12.28 11.77 11.43
CA ARG A 171 11.25 12.00 12.45
C ARG A 171 9.93 11.37 12.04
N LEU A 172 9.26 10.71 12.98
CA LEU A 172 7.92 10.16 12.83
C LEU A 172 7.07 10.58 14.02
N SER A 173 5.99 11.33 13.79
CA SER A 173 5.00 11.63 14.83
C SER A 173 3.76 10.76 14.64
N MET A 174 3.19 10.34 15.77
CA MET A 174 1.94 9.62 15.86
C MET A 174 0.99 10.41 16.76
N GLU A 175 -0.05 10.99 16.19
CA GLU A 175 -1.06 11.78 16.90
C GLU A 175 -2.27 10.90 17.20
N VAL A 176 -2.56 10.70 18.48
CA VAL A 176 -3.70 9.88 18.91
C VAL A 176 -4.91 10.78 19.20
N GLU A 177 -6.06 10.42 18.64
CA GLU A 177 -7.32 11.14 18.88
C GLU A 177 -8.45 10.14 19.19
N LYS A 178 -9.31 10.50 20.15
CA LYS A 178 -10.59 9.81 20.36
C LYS A 178 -11.65 10.45 19.46
N VAL A 179 -11.93 9.81 18.34
CA VAL A 179 -12.78 10.40 17.29
C VAL A 179 -14.26 10.12 17.53
N LEU A 180 -14.61 8.97 18.10
CA LEU A 180 -16.00 8.61 18.35
C LEU A 180 -16.18 7.88 19.67
N ASP A 181 -17.14 8.35 20.46
CA ASP A 181 -17.68 7.63 21.61
C ASP A 181 -18.86 6.72 21.24
N PRO A 182 -19.21 5.71 22.07
CA PRO A 182 -20.36 4.85 21.82
C PRO A 182 -21.67 5.61 21.58
N GLU A 183 -21.85 6.74 22.28
CA GLU A 183 -22.98 7.66 22.17
C GLU A 183 -23.01 8.32 20.79
N ASP A 184 -21.87 8.86 20.32
CA ASP A 184 -21.70 9.39 18.97
C ASP A 184 -22.09 8.33 17.92
N ILE A 185 -21.56 7.12 18.10
CA ILE A 185 -21.78 6.03 17.15
C ILE A 185 -23.25 5.62 17.10
N LYS A 186 -23.97 5.64 18.22
CA LYS A 186 -25.41 5.35 18.25
C LYS A 186 -26.22 6.44 17.55
N GLY A 187 -25.90 7.71 17.79
CA GLY A 187 -26.64 8.86 17.28
C GLY A 187 -26.37 9.20 15.81
N LEU A 188 -25.11 9.11 15.36
CA LEU A 188 -24.72 9.60 14.03
C LEU A 188 -25.09 8.64 12.89
N PRO A 189 -25.54 9.13 11.72
CA PRO A 189 -25.67 8.30 10.54
C PRO A 189 -24.29 7.84 10.04
N VAL A 190 -24.26 6.75 9.26
CA VAL A 190 -23.00 6.14 8.77
C VAL A 190 -22.13 7.14 7.99
N ASN A 191 -22.72 8.02 7.19
CA ASN A 191 -21.96 9.02 6.43
C ASN A 191 -21.27 10.05 7.33
N LYS A 192 -21.88 10.44 8.46
CA LYS A 192 -21.24 11.35 9.42
C LYS A 192 -20.12 10.67 10.20
N ILE A 193 -20.26 9.38 10.49
CA ILE A 193 -19.15 8.56 11.02
C ILE A 193 -18.00 8.54 10.01
N TYR A 194 -18.30 8.29 8.73
CA TYR A 194 -17.32 8.27 7.65
C TYR A 194 -16.58 9.61 7.52
N GLU A 195 -17.30 10.72 7.44
CA GLU A 195 -16.72 12.07 7.35
C GLU A 195 -15.75 12.35 8.52
N ARG A 196 -16.17 12.04 9.76
CA ARG A 196 -15.36 12.31 10.96
C ARG A 196 -14.07 11.49 10.99
N ILE A 197 -14.13 10.20 10.66
CA ILE A 197 -12.92 9.36 10.58
C ILE A 197 -12.01 9.77 9.41
N THR A 198 -12.58 10.20 8.27
CA THR A 198 -11.80 10.69 7.14
C THR A 198 -11.05 11.97 7.51
N GLN A 199 -11.72 12.94 8.12
CA GLN A 199 -11.09 14.19 8.56
C GLN A 199 -9.93 13.95 9.53
N SER A 200 -10.12 13.07 10.51
CA SER A 200 -9.09 12.78 11.53
C SER A 200 -7.86 12.02 11.00
N LEU A 201 -7.94 11.42 9.80
CA LEU A 201 -6.84 10.66 9.18
C LEU A 201 -6.28 11.35 7.93
N ASP A 202 -6.83 12.49 7.54
CA ASP A 202 -6.40 13.20 6.35
C ASP A 202 -4.99 13.78 6.55
N HIS A 203 -4.05 13.34 5.72
CA HIS A 203 -2.67 13.80 5.79
C HIS A 203 -2.07 13.86 4.39
N ASP A 204 -1.30 14.91 4.15
CA ASP A 204 -0.48 15.08 2.95
C ASP A 204 0.96 15.26 3.40
N GLU A 205 1.77 14.25 3.11
CA GLU A 205 3.15 14.19 3.58
C GLU A 205 4.01 15.29 2.95
N TYR A 206 3.90 15.55 1.65
CA TYR A 206 4.76 16.52 0.99
C TYR A 206 4.37 17.96 1.32
N SER A 207 3.08 18.24 1.48
CA SER A 207 2.60 19.55 1.97
C SER A 207 3.13 19.84 3.38
N SER A 208 3.07 18.86 4.27
CA SER A 208 3.62 18.99 5.64
C SER A 208 5.14 19.11 5.62
N GLN A 209 5.81 18.33 4.79
CA GLN A 209 7.25 18.29 4.68
C GLN A 209 7.83 19.59 4.11
N ARG A 210 7.12 20.29 3.21
CA ARG A 210 7.51 21.63 2.73
C ARG A 210 7.59 22.66 3.85
N LEU A 211 6.76 22.51 4.89
CA LEU A 211 6.76 23.40 6.05
C LEU A 211 7.82 23.00 7.08
N LEU A 212 7.97 21.70 7.34
CA LEU A 212 8.79 21.18 8.45
C LEU A 212 10.25 20.89 8.07
N MET A 213 10.50 20.52 6.81
CA MET A 213 11.82 20.20 6.24
C MET A 213 12.66 19.26 7.12
N HIS A 214 12.03 18.22 7.69
CA HIS A 214 12.74 17.21 8.48
C HIS A 214 13.68 16.39 7.61
N THR A 215 14.80 15.94 8.18
CA THR A 215 15.75 15.12 7.43
C THR A 215 15.43 13.63 7.57
N TYR A 216 15.57 12.92 6.46
CA TYR A 216 15.41 11.47 6.32
C TYR A 216 16.68 10.93 5.68
N THR A 217 17.59 10.48 6.53
CA THR A 217 18.94 10.05 6.16
C THR A 217 19.01 8.54 5.99
N GLY A 218 19.80 8.08 5.02
CA GLY A 218 19.88 6.67 4.66
C GLY A 218 20.67 6.50 3.37
N LYS A 219 20.88 5.24 2.99
CA LYS A 219 21.53 4.87 1.73
C LYS A 219 20.46 4.63 0.66
N SER A 220 20.86 4.84 -0.59
CA SER A 220 20.09 4.50 -1.77
C SER A 220 18.64 5.00 -1.74
N LYS A 221 18.47 6.29 -1.49
CA LYS A 221 17.17 6.92 -1.24
C LYS A 221 16.26 6.91 -2.46
N ALA A 222 16.79 6.87 -3.68
CA ALA A 222 16.01 6.81 -4.92
C ALA A 222 15.84 5.38 -5.44
N GLU A 223 16.49 4.39 -4.82
CA GLU A 223 16.48 3.00 -5.28
C GLU A 223 15.05 2.47 -5.41
N HIS A 224 14.78 1.90 -6.58
CA HIS A 224 13.50 1.38 -7.04
C HIS A 224 12.36 2.41 -7.16
N ILE A 225 12.64 3.72 -7.23
CA ILE A 225 11.59 4.73 -7.42
C ILE A 225 10.75 4.49 -8.69
N GLU A 226 11.31 3.83 -9.70
CA GLU A 226 10.64 3.40 -10.92
C GLU A 226 9.54 2.34 -10.71
N LEU A 227 9.46 1.70 -9.53
CA LEU A 227 8.27 0.94 -9.11
C LEU A 227 7.03 1.83 -9.11
N PHE A 228 7.21 3.11 -8.80
CA PHE A 228 6.17 4.10 -8.61
C PHE A 228 6.08 5.12 -9.76
N LEU A 229 7.22 5.71 -10.13
CA LEU A 229 7.31 6.72 -11.18
C LEU A 229 7.76 6.06 -12.48
N PHE A 230 6.79 5.71 -13.32
CA PHE A 230 7.03 4.88 -14.50
C PHE A 230 7.04 5.66 -15.82
N THR A 231 6.64 6.94 -15.83
CA THR A 231 6.64 7.77 -17.05
C THR A 231 7.64 8.90 -16.93
N CYS A 232 8.51 9.06 -17.92
CA CYS A 232 9.42 10.21 -17.98
C CYS A 232 8.68 11.51 -18.37
N PRO A 233 8.77 12.60 -17.60
CA PRO A 233 8.09 13.87 -17.88
C PRO A 233 8.76 14.71 -18.97
N ARG A 234 9.97 14.35 -19.39
CA ARG A 234 10.68 15.03 -20.48
C ARG A 234 10.31 14.48 -21.86
N CYS A 235 10.24 13.15 -22.00
CA CYS A 235 10.03 12.49 -23.28
C CYS A 235 8.77 11.61 -23.34
N ASN A 236 7.97 11.56 -22.27
CA ASN A 236 6.76 10.75 -22.13
C ASN A 236 6.96 9.22 -22.25
N ALA A 237 8.20 8.73 -22.33
CA ALA A 237 8.49 7.31 -22.42
C ALA A 237 8.08 6.58 -21.13
N ILE A 238 7.15 5.63 -21.28
CA ILE A 238 6.66 4.75 -20.21
C ILE A 238 7.62 3.58 -20.02
N GLY A 239 7.94 3.25 -18.77
CA GLY A 239 8.86 2.17 -18.40
C GLY A 239 10.34 2.51 -18.59
N SER A 240 10.68 3.79 -18.77
CA SER A 240 12.06 4.23 -19.07
C SER A 240 12.85 4.70 -17.84
N MET A 241 12.24 4.77 -16.67
CA MET A 241 12.90 5.25 -15.46
C MET A 241 13.76 4.15 -14.83
N VAL A 242 14.98 4.48 -14.43
CA VAL A 242 15.95 3.57 -13.81
C VAL A 242 16.64 4.30 -12.66
N SER A 243 16.66 3.70 -11.47
CA SER A 243 17.35 4.27 -10.31
C SER A 243 18.69 3.60 -10.02
N LYS A 244 19.55 4.33 -9.30
CA LYS A 244 20.76 3.78 -8.68
C LYS A 244 21.17 4.65 -7.50
N GLY A 245 21.13 4.09 -6.30
CA GLY A 245 21.51 4.81 -5.10
C GLY A 245 20.55 5.97 -4.82
N ASP A 246 21.08 7.18 -4.78
CA ASP A 246 20.30 8.39 -4.47
C ASP A 246 19.80 9.11 -5.72
N SER A 247 20.21 8.69 -6.92
CA SER A 247 19.77 9.27 -8.19
C SER A 247 18.95 8.30 -9.02
N PHE A 248 18.28 8.86 -10.02
CA PHE A 248 17.49 8.13 -10.99
C PHE A 248 17.44 8.89 -12.30
N LYS A 249 17.33 8.15 -13.41
CA LYS A 249 17.35 8.71 -14.76
C LYS A 249 16.38 8.05 -15.70
N CYS A 250 16.08 8.72 -16.81
CA CYS A 250 15.39 8.15 -17.94
C CYS A 250 16.40 7.52 -18.91
N SER A 251 16.27 6.23 -19.20
CA SER A 251 17.11 5.51 -20.17
C SER A 251 16.89 5.96 -21.61
N ASN A 252 15.78 6.64 -21.91
CA ASN A 252 15.44 7.11 -23.26
C ASN A 252 16.02 8.51 -23.58
N CYS A 253 15.84 9.49 -22.69
CA CYS A 253 16.22 10.89 -22.97
C CYS A 253 17.29 11.47 -22.03
N GLY A 254 17.81 10.67 -21.10
CA GLY A 254 18.87 11.10 -20.17
C GLY A 254 18.44 12.15 -19.13
N LEU A 255 17.15 12.35 -18.88
CA LEU A 255 16.70 13.14 -17.72
C LEU A 255 17.25 12.49 -16.46
N GLU A 256 17.97 13.23 -15.60
CA GLU A 256 18.55 12.71 -14.37
C GLU A 256 18.27 13.63 -13.18
N MET A 257 17.96 13.04 -12.03
CA MET A 257 17.62 13.73 -10.78
C MET A 257 18.17 12.99 -9.57
N LEU A 258 18.38 13.74 -8.49
CA LEU A 258 18.73 13.24 -7.16
C LEU A 258 17.49 13.26 -6.25
N TYR A 259 17.31 12.24 -5.42
CA TYR A 259 16.38 12.25 -4.30
C TYR A 259 17.11 12.69 -3.02
N ASN A 260 16.82 13.89 -2.55
CA ASN A 260 17.56 14.49 -1.44
C ASN A 260 17.11 13.96 -0.06
N LYS A 261 17.80 14.39 0.99
CA LYS A 261 17.51 14.00 2.38
C LYS A 261 16.20 14.54 2.94
N TYR A 262 15.52 15.44 2.22
CA TYR A 262 14.25 16.05 2.64
C TYR A 262 13.05 15.39 1.95
N GLY A 263 13.27 14.45 1.03
CA GLY A 263 12.21 13.80 0.29
C GLY A 263 11.91 14.40 -1.09
N PHE A 264 12.66 15.42 -1.50
CA PHE A 264 12.44 16.17 -2.74
C PHE A 264 13.47 15.80 -3.82
N PHE A 265 13.15 16.11 -5.07
CA PHE A 265 14.03 15.98 -6.21
C PHE A 265 14.91 17.22 -6.39
N GLU A 266 16.16 16.99 -6.76
CA GLU A 266 17.12 18.02 -7.16
C GLU A 266 17.62 17.70 -8.56
N GLY A 267 17.72 18.73 -9.41
CA GLY A 267 18.25 18.58 -10.76
C GLY A 267 19.76 18.40 -10.71
N ILE A 268 20.30 17.50 -11.53
CA ILE A 268 21.75 17.39 -11.71
C ILE A 268 22.18 18.44 -12.73
N GLU A 269 23.26 19.19 -12.43
CA GLU A 269 23.93 20.13 -13.34
C GLU A 269 23.01 21.21 -13.95
N GLY A 270 22.11 21.80 -13.16
CA GLY A 270 21.25 22.91 -13.62
C GLY A 270 20.06 22.49 -14.49
N SER A 271 19.80 21.17 -14.59
CA SER A 271 18.58 20.65 -15.23
C SER A 271 17.33 21.24 -14.59
N LYS A 272 16.44 21.85 -15.39
CA LYS A 272 15.12 22.31 -14.92
C LYS A 272 14.34 21.11 -14.39
N LEU A 273 13.88 21.22 -13.15
CA LEU A 273 13.05 20.20 -12.50
C LEU A 273 11.64 20.20 -13.12
N PRO A 274 11.17 19.07 -13.68
CA PRO A 274 9.77 18.92 -14.10
C PRO A 274 8.83 18.93 -12.89
N PHE A 275 9.25 18.25 -11.82
CA PHE A 275 8.60 18.17 -10.52
C PHE A 275 9.69 18.14 -9.46
N ASP A 276 9.40 18.61 -8.25
CA ASP A 276 10.33 18.58 -7.13
C ASP A 276 9.99 17.47 -6.11
N ASN A 277 8.92 16.69 -6.32
CA ASN A 277 8.57 15.57 -5.45
C ASN A 277 7.84 14.43 -6.17
N PRO A 278 7.86 13.20 -5.62
CA PRO A 278 7.17 12.06 -6.20
C PRO A 278 5.65 12.17 -6.31
N GLN A 279 4.97 12.90 -5.43
CA GLN A 279 3.51 13.03 -5.45
C GLN A 279 3.06 13.80 -6.69
N ASP A 280 3.62 14.98 -6.93
CA ASP A 280 3.26 15.83 -8.06
C ASP A 280 3.58 15.15 -9.39
N TRP A 281 4.71 14.45 -9.49
CA TRP A 281 5.02 13.63 -10.66
C TRP A 281 3.96 12.55 -10.87
N ASN A 282 3.56 11.83 -9.82
CA ASN A 282 2.55 10.79 -9.95
C ASN A 282 1.18 11.34 -10.34
N LEU A 283 0.77 12.50 -9.84
CA LEU A 283 -0.47 13.15 -10.29
C LEU A 283 -0.40 13.42 -11.81
N TRP A 284 0.69 14.04 -12.26
CA TRP A 284 0.91 14.30 -13.68
C TRP A 284 0.95 13.03 -14.53
N GLN A 285 1.65 11.96 -14.10
CA GLN A 285 1.78 10.75 -14.92
C GLN A 285 0.43 10.03 -15.06
N LEU A 286 -0.45 10.12 -14.06
CA LEU A 286 -1.79 9.55 -14.11
C LEU A 286 -2.72 10.36 -15.03
N GLU A 287 -2.62 11.68 -15.03
CA GLU A 287 -3.31 12.54 -16.01
C GLU A 287 -2.76 12.32 -17.42
N HIS A 288 -1.46 12.10 -17.56
CA HIS A 288 -0.84 11.76 -18.84
C HIS A 288 -1.32 10.40 -19.37
N LEU A 289 -1.49 9.41 -18.50
CA LEU A 289 -2.12 8.14 -18.88
C LEU A 289 -3.55 8.33 -19.37
N ASP A 290 -4.33 9.24 -18.77
CA ASP A 290 -5.68 9.52 -19.26
C ASP A 290 -5.63 10.06 -20.70
N ARG A 291 -4.74 11.03 -20.97
CA ARG A 291 -4.55 11.58 -22.32
C ARG A 291 -4.16 10.50 -23.34
N ILE A 292 -3.23 9.62 -23.00
CA ILE A 292 -2.84 8.50 -23.88
C ILE A 292 -4.04 7.60 -24.19
N LEU A 293 -4.83 7.26 -23.18
CA LEU A 293 -6.00 6.39 -23.35
C LEU A 293 -7.09 7.04 -24.19
N ASP A 294 -7.29 8.35 -24.05
CA ASP A 294 -8.29 9.10 -24.82
C ASP A 294 -7.85 9.27 -26.29
N GLU A 295 -6.57 9.58 -26.53
CA GLU A 295 -5.98 9.69 -27.88
C GLU A 295 -5.96 8.34 -28.61
N ARG A 296 -5.80 7.23 -27.88
CA ARG A 296 -5.68 5.87 -28.42
C ARG A 296 -6.91 4.99 -28.19
N HIS A 297 -8.08 5.59 -27.95
CA HIS A 297 -9.28 4.82 -27.59
C HIS A 297 -9.65 3.74 -28.64
N ASP A 298 -9.44 4.04 -29.93
CA ASP A 298 -9.69 3.12 -31.04
C ASP A 298 -8.46 2.28 -31.46
N ASP A 299 -7.27 2.57 -30.94
CA ASP A 299 -6.05 1.82 -31.27
C ASP A 299 -5.92 0.60 -30.36
N THR A 300 -6.34 -0.55 -30.86
CA THR A 300 -6.19 -1.85 -30.21
C THR A 300 -4.96 -2.63 -30.71
N ALA A 301 -4.21 -2.08 -31.67
CA ALA A 301 -3.07 -2.73 -32.33
C ALA A 301 -1.74 -2.40 -31.63
N THR A 302 -1.61 -1.19 -31.08
CA THR A 302 -0.40 -0.75 -30.39
C THR A 302 -0.51 -0.94 -28.88
N SER A 303 0.50 -1.56 -28.25
CA SER A 303 0.54 -1.61 -26.79
C SER A 303 0.82 -0.22 -26.21
N ILE A 304 0.20 0.07 -25.06
CA ILE A 304 0.48 1.27 -24.28
C ILE A 304 1.87 1.15 -23.64
N THR A 305 2.19 -0.05 -23.15
CA THR A 305 3.49 -0.39 -22.57
C THR A 305 3.65 -1.91 -22.54
N SER A 306 4.91 -2.35 -22.48
CA SER A 306 5.29 -3.74 -22.36
C SER A 306 6.47 -3.92 -21.41
N ASP A 307 6.66 -5.16 -20.97
CA ASP A 307 7.77 -5.62 -20.16
C ASP A 307 8.17 -7.04 -20.58
N ASP A 308 9.44 -7.22 -20.96
CA ASP A 308 10.05 -8.53 -21.19
C ASP A 308 10.55 -9.17 -19.90
N ASP A 309 10.95 -10.45 -19.97
CA ASP A 309 11.47 -11.24 -18.85
C ASP A 309 10.50 -11.37 -17.67
N VAL A 310 9.20 -11.35 -17.95
CA VAL A 310 8.16 -11.47 -16.93
C VAL A 310 7.86 -12.95 -16.67
N VAL A 311 7.92 -13.34 -15.39
CA VAL A 311 7.52 -14.66 -14.89
C VAL A 311 6.04 -14.63 -14.55
N LEU A 312 5.27 -15.57 -15.12
CA LEU A 312 3.89 -15.83 -14.74
C LEU A 312 3.81 -16.92 -13.65
N ARG A 313 2.98 -16.69 -12.65
CA ARG A 313 2.52 -17.71 -11.71
C ARG A 313 1.00 -17.77 -11.69
N THR A 314 0.45 -18.98 -11.68
CA THR A 314 -1.00 -19.21 -11.64
C THR A 314 -1.39 -20.08 -10.45
N GLY A 315 -2.67 -20.03 -10.09
CA GLY A 315 -3.22 -20.93 -9.07
C GLY A 315 -4.59 -20.52 -8.57
N GLY A 316 -5.07 -21.25 -7.58
CA GLY A 316 -6.33 -20.93 -6.92
C GLY A 316 -6.26 -19.65 -6.08
N ARG A 317 -7.44 -19.16 -5.66
CA ARG A 317 -7.56 -18.05 -4.68
C ARG A 317 -6.91 -18.36 -3.33
N THR A 318 -6.71 -19.63 -3.01
CA THR A 318 -6.00 -20.10 -1.82
C THR A 318 -5.03 -21.19 -2.23
N GLY A 319 -3.84 -21.25 -1.61
CA GLY A 319 -2.83 -22.26 -1.91
C GLY A 319 -1.52 -21.65 -2.40
N ALA A 320 -0.57 -22.52 -2.75
CA ALA A 320 0.64 -22.12 -3.45
C ALA A 320 0.29 -21.68 -4.88
N LEU A 321 1.13 -20.82 -5.45
CA LEU A 321 1.07 -20.50 -6.88
C LEU A 321 2.17 -21.30 -7.57
N GLU A 322 1.84 -21.85 -8.72
CA GLU A 322 2.75 -22.59 -9.58
C GLU A 322 3.36 -21.60 -10.58
N ALA A 323 4.68 -21.64 -10.72
CA ALA A 323 5.39 -20.80 -11.67
C ALA A 323 5.47 -21.51 -13.02
N GLU A 324 5.34 -20.75 -14.10
CA GLU A 324 5.71 -21.24 -15.42
C GLU A 324 7.24 -21.35 -15.53
N ASP A 325 7.70 -22.35 -16.28
CA ASP A 325 9.13 -22.66 -16.45
C ASP A 325 9.89 -21.60 -17.28
N SER A 326 9.16 -20.74 -17.99
CA SER A 326 9.70 -19.74 -18.92
C SER A 326 9.22 -18.32 -18.59
N THR A 327 10.01 -17.33 -19.01
CA THR A 327 9.62 -15.92 -19.02
C THR A 327 8.93 -15.55 -20.33
N GLY A 328 8.20 -14.44 -20.33
CA GLY A 328 7.51 -13.92 -21.50
C GLY A 328 7.41 -12.40 -21.49
N CYS A 329 6.85 -11.85 -22.56
CA CYS A 329 6.54 -10.44 -22.70
C CYS A 329 5.11 -10.17 -22.23
N LEU A 330 4.94 -9.29 -21.25
CA LEU A 330 3.64 -8.79 -20.81
C LEU A 330 3.40 -7.44 -21.50
N SER A 331 2.29 -7.32 -22.23
CA SER A 331 1.89 -6.09 -22.92
C SER A 331 0.46 -5.71 -22.55
N ILE A 332 0.19 -4.41 -22.36
CA ILE A 332 -1.17 -3.90 -22.14
C ILE A 332 -1.59 -2.99 -23.29
N PHE A 333 -2.80 -3.22 -23.77
CA PHE A 333 -3.49 -2.48 -24.83
C PHE A 333 -4.69 -1.73 -24.22
N SER A 334 -5.40 -0.98 -25.05
CA SER A 334 -6.62 -0.24 -24.67
C SER A 334 -7.77 -1.13 -24.21
N ASP A 335 -7.78 -2.41 -24.61
CA ASP A 335 -8.88 -3.36 -24.39
C ASP A 335 -8.47 -4.66 -23.68
N ARG A 336 -7.18 -5.01 -23.67
CA ARG A 336 -6.68 -6.28 -23.13
C ARG A 336 -5.25 -6.23 -22.58
N LEU A 337 -4.93 -7.21 -21.75
CA LEU A 337 -3.57 -7.60 -21.39
C LEU A 337 -3.18 -8.84 -22.18
N GLU A 338 -1.96 -8.89 -22.67
CA GLU A 338 -1.40 -10.06 -23.36
C GLU A 338 -0.10 -10.52 -22.70
N TYR A 339 0.05 -11.82 -22.53
CA TYR A 339 1.30 -12.43 -22.11
C TYR A 339 1.75 -13.44 -23.17
N VAL A 340 2.91 -13.20 -23.76
CA VAL A 340 3.46 -14.01 -24.85
C VAL A 340 4.77 -14.65 -24.40
N VAL A 341 4.78 -15.98 -24.38
CA VAL A 341 5.97 -16.79 -24.11
C VAL A 341 6.50 -17.32 -25.44
N SER A 342 7.35 -16.53 -26.11
CA SER A 342 7.93 -16.84 -27.42
C SER A 342 6.96 -17.59 -28.36
N ASP A 343 7.40 -18.65 -29.03
CA ASP A 343 6.59 -19.42 -30.00
C ASP A 343 5.57 -20.39 -29.37
N LYS A 344 5.34 -20.34 -28.04
CA LYS A 344 4.61 -21.41 -27.33
C LYS A 344 3.18 -21.03 -26.96
N ALA A 345 2.98 -19.89 -26.30
CA ALA A 345 1.69 -19.57 -25.71
C ALA A 345 1.44 -18.06 -25.69
N ARG A 346 0.24 -17.67 -26.14
CA ARG A 346 -0.32 -16.33 -26.00
C ARG A 346 -1.53 -16.40 -25.08
N LEU A 347 -1.42 -15.81 -23.90
CA LEU A 347 -2.55 -15.60 -23.00
C LEU A 347 -3.11 -14.20 -23.24
N VAL A 348 -4.43 -14.11 -23.41
CA VAL A 348 -5.14 -12.85 -23.61
C VAL A 348 -6.14 -12.67 -22.48
N PHE A 349 -6.15 -11.47 -21.91
CA PHE A 349 -7.00 -11.09 -20.78
C PHE A 349 -7.75 -9.81 -21.14
N PRO A 350 -9.00 -9.89 -21.63
CA PRO A 350 -9.82 -8.70 -21.84
C PRO A 350 -9.93 -7.90 -20.54
N ILE A 351 -9.70 -6.59 -20.59
CA ILE A 351 -9.67 -5.76 -19.38
C ILE A 351 -11.00 -5.83 -18.63
N GLY A 352 -12.14 -5.87 -19.32
CA GLY A 352 -13.46 -6.04 -18.72
C GLY A 352 -13.56 -7.25 -17.77
N ASP A 353 -12.93 -8.37 -18.15
CA ASP A 353 -13.00 -9.64 -17.44
C ASP A 353 -11.98 -9.75 -16.28
N ILE A 354 -11.03 -8.82 -16.21
CA ILE A 354 -10.05 -8.78 -15.13
C ILE A 354 -10.72 -8.27 -13.86
N SER A 355 -10.69 -9.07 -12.81
CA SER A 355 -11.18 -8.66 -11.49
C SER A 355 -10.03 -8.54 -10.51
N GLY A 356 -10.06 -7.46 -9.74
CA GLY A 356 -9.18 -7.32 -8.59
C GLY A 356 -7.70 -7.05 -8.86
N ALA A 357 -7.39 -6.39 -9.98
CA ALA A 357 -6.04 -5.94 -10.29
C ALA A 357 -5.44 -5.14 -9.12
N ASN A 358 -4.27 -5.57 -8.64
CA ASN A 358 -3.59 -4.93 -7.53
C ASN A 358 -2.08 -5.16 -7.56
N VAL A 359 -1.35 -4.27 -6.89
CA VAL A 359 0.09 -4.44 -6.66
C VAL A 359 0.30 -5.20 -5.35
N GLN A 360 0.93 -6.36 -5.45
CA GLN A 360 1.24 -7.25 -4.35
C GLN A 360 2.76 -7.27 -4.12
N PHE A 361 3.20 -7.27 -2.85
CA PHE A 361 4.63 -7.19 -2.47
C PHE A 361 5.46 -6.04 -3.08
N ASN A 362 4.79 -4.97 -3.55
CA ASN A 362 5.34 -3.73 -4.15
C ASN A 362 5.66 -3.82 -5.65
N ASP A 363 5.97 -4.99 -6.17
CA ASP A 363 6.41 -5.17 -7.55
C ASP A 363 5.60 -6.20 -8.32
N GLN A 364 4.70 -6.97 -7.70
CA GLN A 364 3.96 -8.03 -8.39
C GLN A 364 2.59 -7.55 -8.85
N LEU A 365 2.26 -7.75 -10.12
CA LEU A 365 0.92 -7.52 -10.64
C LEU A 365 0.09 -8.78 -10.36
N GLU A 366 -1.04 -8.63 -9.66
CA GLU A 366 -1.93 -9.73 -9.36
C GLU A 366 -3.38 -9.39 -9.74
N PHE A 367 -4.06 -10.32 -10.42
CA PHE A 367 -5.48 -10.20 -10.74
C PHE A 367 -6.14 -11.56 -10.93
N ILE A 368 -7.48 -11.58 -10.93
CA ILE A 368 -8.29 -12.77 -11.14
C ILE A 368 -8.95 -12.70 -12.52
N HIS A 369 -8.82 -13.77 -13.30
CA HIS A 369 -9.52 -13.98 -14.56
C HIS A 369 -10.06 -15.41 -14.58
N ASN A 370 -11.33 -15.60 -14.94
CA ASN A 370 -11.99 -16.92 -14.96
C ASN A 370 -11.79 -17.76 -13.68
N LYS A 371 -11.88 -17.11 -12.51
CA LYS A 371 -11.66 -17.70 -11.16
C LYS A 371 -10.24 -18.17 -10.86
N VAL A 372 -9.29 -18.02 -11.79
CA VAL A 372 -7.87 -18.29 -11.61
C VAL A 372 -7.15 -17.00 -11.20
N LEU A 373 -6.22 -17.11 -10.26
CA LEU A 373 -5.36 -16.01 -9.85
C LEU A 373 -4.10 -16.02 -10.72
N TYR A 374 -3.84 -14.90 -11.40
CA TYR A 374 -2.63 -14.66 -12.19
C TYR A 374 -1.73 -13.69 -11.46
N ARG A 375 -0.43 -13.97 -11.45
CA ARG A 375 0.58 -13.12 -10.84
C ARG A 375 1.80 -12.99 -11.75
N PHE A 376 2.14 -11.75 -12.08
CA PHE A 376 3.28 -11.39 -12.90
C PHE A 376 4.35 -10.69 -12.06
N SER A 377 5.61 -11.04 -12.30
CA SER A 377 6.77 -10.50 -11.58
C SER A 377 8.05 -10.64 -12.40
N LYS A 378 9.09 -9.85 -12.12
CA LYS A 378 10.46 -10.09 -12.62
C LYS A 378 11.37 -10.58 -11.49
N SER A 379 12.38 -11.38 -11.83
CA SER A 379 13.33 -11.95 -10.85
C SER A 379 14.58 -11.11 -10.67
N SER A 380 15.04 -10.42 -11.71
CA SER A 380 16.36 -9.78 -11.78
C SER A 380 16.31 -8.26 -11.93
N THR A 381 15.17 -7.68 -12.33
CA THR A 381 15.01 -6.24 -12.54
C THR A 381 13.76 -5.72 -11.85
N VAL A 382 13.71 -4.40 -11.66
CA VAL A 382 12.53 -3.72 -11.12
C VAL A 382 11.35 -3.87 -12.08
N PHE A 383 10.17 -4.19 -11.55
CA PHE A 383 8.93 -4.34 -12.31
C PHE A 383 7.83 -3.46 -11.72
N SER A 384 7.44 -2.41 -12.45
CA SER A 384 6.35 -1.52 -12.02
C SER A 384 4.99 -2.18 -12.29
N ALA A 385 4.54 -3.03 -11.38
CA ALA A 385 3.15 -3.49 -11.37
C ALA A 385 2.15 -2.34 -11.21
N TYR A 386 2.56 -1.23 -10.58
CA TYR A 386 1.74 -0.05 -10.39
C TYR A 386 1.27 0.56 -11.72
N LYS A 387 2.17 0.62 -12.72
CA LYS A 387 1.86 1.02 -14.09
C LYS A 387 0.67 0.26 -14.67
N TYR A 388 0.73 -1.07 -14.66
CA TYR A 388 -0.33 -1.93 -15.20
C TYR A 388 -1.63 -1.78 -14.42
N VAL A 389 -1.59 -1.78 -13.08
CA VAL A 389 -2.79 -1.61 -12.25
C VAL A 389 -3.48 -0.29 -12.57
N LYS A 390 -2.73 0.79 -12.76
CA LYS A 390 -3.29 2.11 -13.06
C LYS A 390 -3.92 2.20 -14.45
N ILE A 391 -3.30 1.57 -15.45
CA ILE A 391 -3.87 1.47 -16.79
C ILE A 391 -5.18 0.65 -16.75
N VAL A 392 -5.20 -0.50 -16.08
CA VAL A 392 -6.41 -1.33 -15.90
C VAL A 392 -7.53 -0.56 -15.18
N GLU A 393 -7.22 0.11 -14.07
CA GLU A 393 -8.19 0.93 -13.31
C GLU A 393 -8.79 2.03 -14.23
N LYS A 394 -7.96 2.72 -15.01
CA LYS A 394 -8.38 3.82 -15.90
C LYS A 394 -9.21 3.37 -17.11
N ILE A 395 -8.88 2.22 -17.71
CA ILE A 395 -9.69 1.64 -18.80
C ILE A 395 -11.07 1.24 -18.26
N LYS A 396 -11.12 0.55 -17.11
CA LYS A 396 -12.39 0.13 -16.50
C LYS A 396 -13.31 1.29 -16.17
N HIS A 397 -12.80 2.37 -15.57
CA HIS A 397 -13.60 3.55 -15.27
C HIS A 397 -14.17 4.26 -16.50
N ARG A 398 -13.63 4.04 -17.71
CA ARG A 398 -14.18 4.57 -18.96
C ARG A 398 -15.28 3.70 -19.56
N SER A 399 -15.32 2.41 -19.17
CA SER A 399 -16.31 1.44 -19.65
C SER A 399 -17.54 1.34 -18.74
N GLU A 400 -17.48 1.91 -17.53
CA GLU A 400 -18.58 2.05 -16.57
C GLU A 400 -19.30 3.39 -16.78
#